data_AF-A0A936Q6R9-F1
#
_entry.id   AF-A0A936Q6R9-F1
#
_cell.length_a   1.000
_cell.length_b   1.000
_cell.length_c   1.000
_cell.angle_alpha   90.00
_cell.angle_beta   90.00
_cell.angle_gamma   90.00
#
_symmetry.space_group_name_H-M   'P 1'
#
loop_
_entity.id
_entity.type
_entity.pdbx_description
1 polymer ?
#
loop_
_entity_poly.entity_id
_entity_poly.type
_entity_poly.pdbx_seq_one_letter_code
_entity_poly.pdbx_strand_id
1 'polypeptide(L)'
;MRSPVWLTKQGLEELSRGAAGGSRRRLNRNLHEMDDPVHRLLNAIEPGSWVRPHRHLDPPRTETLLVVSGSLGVVLFDDDGTVTDVATLDAGGGTFGVDLDAGTWHGLVALEPGTVFFETKPGPYVAPAPSDRAPWAPDEGEPGTGAAEEALRRLFERARP
;
A
#
# COMPACT_ATOMS: atom_id res chain seq x y z
N MET A 1 12.95 18.18 21.21
CA MET A 1 12.18 16.92 21.21
C MET A 1 10.86 17.17 20.51
N ARG A 2 10.45 16.29 19.58
CA ARG A 2 9.10 16.36 18.99
C ARG A 2 8.07 15.99 20.04
N SER A 3 6.94 16.68 20.04
CA SER A 3 5.79 16.29 20.87
C SER A 3 5.31 14.90 20.44
N PRO A 4 4.81 14.08 21.38
CA PRO A 4 4.16 12.82 21.02
C PRO A 4 3.04 13.05 20.01
N VAL A 5 2.98 12.18 18.99
CA VAL A 5 1.88 12.16 18.03
C VAL A 5 0.94 11.03 18.42
N TRP A 6 -0.28 11.37 18.82
CA TRP A 6 -1.33 10.39 19.08
C TRP A 6 -1.98 9.97 17.77
N LEU A 7 -2.04 8.67 17.52
CA LEU A 7 -2.79 8.09 16.40
C LEU A 7 -4.21 7.84 16.88
N THR A 8 -5.18 8.55 16.32
CA THR A 8 -6.57 8.53 16.77
C THR A 8 -7.47 8.11 15.61
N LYS A 9 -8.63 7.51 15.94
CA LYS A 9 -9.65 7.16 14.94
C LYS A 9 -10.05 8.37 14.07
N GLN A 10 -10.29 9.52 14.71
CA GLN A 10 -10.57 10.77 14.00
C GLN A 10 -9.45 11.15 13.01
N GLY A 11 -8.18 11.01 13.41
CA GLY A 11 -7.06 11.31 12.51
C GLY A 11 -6.96 10.36 11.32
N LEU A 12 -7.34 9.08 11.50
CA LEU A 12 -7.42 8.11 10.39
C LEU A 12 -8.57 8.46 9.43
N GLU A 13 -9.74 8.81 9.96
CA GLU A 13 -10.91 9.25 9.19
C GLU A 13 -10.63 10.53 8.39
N GLU A 14 -9.91 11.49 8.98
CA GLU A 14 -9.49 12.72 8.29
C GLU A 14 -8.50 12.43 7.15
N LEU A 15 -7.54 11.53 7.37
CA LEU A 15 -6.57 11.12 6.36
C LEU A 15 -7.26 10.42 5.17
N SER A 16 -8.16 9.48 5.46
CA SER A 16 -8.99 8.80 4.45
C SER A 16 -9.88 9.78 3.67
N ARG A 17 -10.54 10.72 4.35
CA ARG A 17 -11.36 11.74 3.67
C ARG A 17 -10.52 12.61 2.73
N GLY A 18 -9.29 12.94 3.14
CA GLY A 18 -8.32 13.62 2.29
C GLY A 18 -7.91 12.78 1.08
N ALA A 19 -7.65 11.49 1.28
CA ALA A 19 -7.39 10.55 0.19
C ALA A 19 -8.56 10.49 -0.80
N ALA A 20 -9.80 10.32 -0.32
CA ALA A 20 -11.01 10.20 -1.14
C ALA A 20 -11.27 11.42 -2.04
N GLY A 21 -10.89 12.62 -1.61
CA GLY A 21 -11.00 13.86 -2.38
C GLY A 21 -9.86 14.08 -3.39
N GLY A 22 -8.77 13.32 -3.31
CA GLY A 22 -7.64 13.42 -4.22
C GLY A 22 -7.86 12.68 -5.54
N SER A 23 -7.27 13.16 -6.64
CA SER A 23 -7.36 12.52 -7.96
C SER A 23 -6.86 11.07 -7.96
N ARG A 24 -5.80 10.80 -7.20
CA ARG A 24 -5.21 9.46 -7.04
C ARG A 24 -5.89 8.60 -5.98
N ARG A 25 -6.84 9.15 -5.22
CA ARG A 25 -7.58 8.45 -4.16
C ARG A 25 -6.69 7.84 -3.05
N ARG A 26 -5.53 8.44 -2.81
CA ARG A 26 -4.59 8.05 -1.73
C ARG A 26 -3.83 9.25 -1.18
N LEU A 27 -3.48 9.19 0.10
CA LEU A 27 -2.75 10.23 0.82
C LEU A 27 -1.94 9.61 1.97
N ASN A 28 -0.73 10.12 2.21
CA ASN A 28 0.11 9.67 3.31
C ASN A 28 0.33 10.76 4.37
N ARG A 29 0.56 10.33 5.61
CA ARG A 29 1.04 11.15 6.72
C ARG A 29 2.35 10.59 7.25
N ASN A 30 3.43 11.34 7.08
CA ASN A 30 4.75 10.95 7.57
C ASN A 30 4.86 11.16 9.09
N LEU A 31 5.47 10.19 9.77
CA LEU A 31 5.84 10.22 11.20
C LEU A 31 7.36 10.28 11.37
N HIS A 32 8.06 10.69 10.32
CA HIS A 32 9.52 10.74 10.17
C HIS A 32 9.90 12.00 9.40
N GLU A 33 11.17 12.40 9.51
CA GLU A 33 11.80 13.35 8.59
C GLU A 33 12.39 12.65 7.38
N MET A 34 12.51 13.37 6.25
CA MET A 34 12.94 12.77 4.99
C MET A 34 14.35 12.16 5.05
N ASP A 35 15.21 12.68 5.93
CA ASP A 35 16.57 12.20 6.20
C ASP A 35 16.65 11.16 7.34
N ASP A 36 15.54 10.84 8.01
CA ASP A 36 15.53 9.79 9.03
C ASP A 36 15.92 8.43 8.40
N PRO A 37 16.69 7.60 9.11
CA PRO A 37 17.13 6.30 8.62
C PRO A 37 16.00 5.27 8.53
N VAL A 38 14.85 5.56 9.14
CA VAL A 38 13.65 4.71 9.12
C VAL A 38 12.44 5.58 8.82
N HIS A 39 11.77 5.27 7.72
CA HIS A 39 10.53 5.94 7.34
C HIS A 39 9.35 5.19 7.94
N ARG A 40 8.47 5.93 8.58
CA ARG A 40 7.25 5.47 9.25
C ARG A 40 6.10 6.36 8.82
N LEU A 41 5.05 5.80 8.24
CA LEU A 41 3.98 6.60 7.66
C LEU A 41 2.63 5.88 7.79
N LEU A 42 1.57 6.67 7.84
CA LEU A 42 0.22 6.18 7.61
C LEU A 42 -0.14 6.45 6.17
N ASN A 43 -0.56 5.44 5.43
CA ASN A 43 -1.08 5.56 4.08
C ASN A 43 -2.58 5.28 4.10
N ALA A 44 -3.38 6.26 3.68
CA ALA A 44 -4.78 6.04 3.34
C ALA A 44 -4.90 5.76 1.84
N ILE A 45 -5.61 4.70 1.51
CA ILE A 45 -5.93 4.30 0.13
C ILE A 45 -7.42 4.00 0.04
N GLU A 46 -8.09 4.55 -0.96
CA GLU A 46 -9.52 4.36 -1.17
C GLU A 46 -9.78 3.46 -2.40
N PRO A 47 -10.92 2.74 -2.44
CA PRO A 47 -11.27 1.93 -3.61
C PRO A 47 -11.22 2.75 -4.91
N GLY A 48 -10.66 2.15 -5.97
CA GLY A 48 -10.37 2.84 -7.23
C GLY A 48 -9.02 3.57 -7.27
N SER A 49 -8.21 3.52 -6.21
CA SER A 49 -6.82 3.97 -6.27
C SER A 49 -5.94 2.92 -6.95
N TRP A 50 -5.22 3.30 -7.99
CA TRP A 50 -4.24 2.44 -8.63
C TRP A 50 -2.84 2.65 -8.02
N VAL A 51 -2.25 1.57 -7.52
CA VAL A 51 -0.84 1.51 -7.15
C VAL A 51 -0.20 0.43 -8.01
N ARG A 52 0.68 0.85 -8.93
CA ARG A 52 1.41 -0.09 -9.79
C ARG A 52 2.19 -1.08 -8.91
N PRO A 53 2.11 -2.41 -9.17
CA PRO A 53 2.93 -3.37 -8.46
C PRO A 53 4.41 -3.04 -8.59
N HIS A 54 5.13 -3.22 -7.49
CA HIS A 54 6.54 -2.85 -7.40
C HIS A 54 7.28 -3.77 -6.43
N ARG A 55 8.61 -3.61 -6.40
CA ARG A 55 9.50 -4.22 -5.42
C ARG A 55 10.53 -3.20 -4.96
N HIS A 56 11.34 -3.58 -3.99
CA HIS A 56 12.43 -2.75 -3.48
C HIS A 56 13.74 -3.54 -3.46
N LEU A 57 14.39 -3.66 -4.63
CA LEU A 57 15.59 -4.48 -4.79
C LEU A 57 16.87 -3.66 -4.85
N ASP A 58 16.84 -2.46 -5.43
CA ASP A 58 18.05 -1.62 -5.57
C ASP A 58 17.83 -0.15 -5.16
N PRO A 59 18.31 0.27 -3.97
CA PRO A 59 18.91 -0.57 -2.93
C PRO A 59 17.85 -1.47 -2.26
N PRO A 60 18.24 -2.62 -1.68
CA PRO A 60 17.31 -3.55 -1.06
C PRO A 60 16.65 -2.91 0.17
N ARG A 61 15.33 -2.96 0.23
CA ARG A 61 14.55 -2.44 1.38
C ARG A 61 13.44 -3.41 1.74
N THR A 62 13.37 -3.75 3.01
CA THR A 62 12.20 -4.43 3.58
C THR A 62 11.07 -3.43 3.78
N GLU A 63 9.84 -3.92 3.81
CA GLU A 63 8.65 -3.12 4.06
C GLU A 63 7.67 -3.90 4.94
N THR A 64 7.24 -3.28 6.04
CA THR A 64 6.19 -3.84 6.89
C THR A 64 4.93 -3.00 6.78
N LEU A 65 3.79 -3.64 6.51
CA LEU A 65 2.47 -3.03 6.44
C LEU A 65 1.60 -3.56 7.57
N LEU A 66 0.95 -2.66 8.32
CA LEU A 66 -0.04 -3.00 9.35
C LEU A 66 -1.32 -2.20 9.12
N VAL A 67 -2.44 -2.86 8.82
CA VAL A 67 -3.74 -2.21 8.65
C VAL A 67 -4.27 -1.74 10.00
N VAL A 68 -4.59 -0.46 10.10
CA VAL A 68 -5.09 0.18 11.33
C VAL A 68 -6.53 0.68 11.19
N SER A 69 -7.07 0.71 9.97
CA SER A 69 -8.48 0.96 9.65
C SER A 69 -8.82 0.36 8.29
N GLY A 70 -10.05 -0.14 8.11
CA GLY A 70 -10.53 -0.73 6.86
C GLY A 70 -9.87 -2.08 6.52
N SER A 71 -9.77 -2.35 5.22
CA SER A 71 -9.38 -3.65 4.66
C SER A 71 -8.52 -3.48 3.41
N LEU A 72 -7.32 -4.05 3.43
CA LEU A 72 -6.33 -3.98 2.35
C LEU A 72 -6.10 -5.35 1.73
N GLY A 73 -6.20 -5.45 0.41
CA GLY A 73 -5.76 -6.63 -0.34
C GLY A 73 -4.29 -6.49 -0.69
N VAL A 74 -3.49 -7.50 -0.34
CA VAL A 74 -2.10 -7.65 -0.76
C VAL A 74 -2.01 -8.77 -1.77
N VAL A 75 -1.39 -8.50 -2.91
CA VAL A 75 -1.20 -9.46 -4.01
C VAL A 75 0.30 -9.61 -4.24
N LEU A 76 0.81 -10.84 -4.20
CA LEU A 76 2.20 -11.16 -4.51
C LEU A 76 2.32 -11.72 -5.92
N PHE A 77 3.44 -11.40 -6.58
CA PHE A 77 3.70 -11.83 -7.95
C PHE A 77 5.09 -12.48 -8.10
N ASP A 78 5.25 -13.27 -9.15
CA ASP A 78 6.57 -13.63 -9.68
C ASP A 78 7.09 -12.58 -10.69
N ASP A 79 8.27 -12.83 -11.26
CA ASP A 79 8.91 -11.94 -12.24
C ASP A 79 8.18 -11.87 -13.59
N ASP A 80 7.24 -12.78 -13.87
CA ASP A 80 6.41 -12.76 -15.09
C ASP A 80 5.06 -12.07 -14.86
N GLY A 81 4.77 -11.65 -13.63
CA GLY A 81 3.51 -11.03 -13.23
C GLY A 81 2.39 -12.02 -12.92
N THR A 82 2.71 -13.31 -12.76
CA THR A 82 1.76 -14.31 -12.27
C THR A 82 1.50 -14.08 -10.79
N VAL A 83 0.23 -14.09 -10.37
CA VAL A 83 -0.13 -14.03 -8.95
C VAL A 83 0.33 -15.30 -8.25
N THR A 84 1.20 -15.16 -7.25
CA THR A 84 1.72 -16.29 -6.45
C THR A 84 0.99 -16.46 -5.13
N ASP A 85 0.47 -15.36 -4.56
CA ASP A 85 -0.30 -15.39 -3.32
C ASP A 85 -1.20 -14.15 -3.19
N VAL A 86 -2.25 -14.26 -2.38
CA VAL A 86 -3.15 -13.16 -2.02
C VAL A 86 -3.56 -13.24 -0.56
N ALA A 87 -3.58 -12.10 0.13
CA ALA A 87 -4.03 -12.00 1.51
C ALA A 87 -4.88 -10.75 1.74
N THR A 88 -6.00 -10.91 2.44
CA THR A 88 -6.76 -9.79 3.01
C THR A 88 -6.18 -9.44 4.37
N LEU A 89 -5.86 -8.16 4.56
CA LEU A 89 -5.41 -7.58 5.82
C LEU A 89 -6.52 -6.68 6.38
N ASP A 90 -7.07 -7.05 7.55
CA ASP A 90 -8.15 -6.30 8.20
C ASP A 90 -7.70 -5.78 9.56
N ALA A 91 -8.02 -4.52 9.89
CA ALA A 91 -7.62 -3.91 11.17
C ALA A 91 -8.09 -4.67 12.42
N GLY A 92 -9.20 -5.43 12.30
CA GLY A 92 -9.75 -6.27 13.37
C GLY A 92 -9.76 -7.76 13.05
N GLY A 93 -9.12 -8.18 11.96
CA GLY A 93 -9.13 -9.57 11.50
C GLY A 93 -8.00 -10.42 12.09
N GLY A 94 -7.99 -11.71 11.71
CA GLY A 94 -6.94 -12.64 12.11
C GLY A 94 -5.57 -12.35 11.46
N THR A 95 -5.59 -11.75 10.27
CA THR A 95 -4.41 -11.25 9.57
C THR A 95 -4.60 -9.75 9.33
N PHE A 96 -3.70 -8.94 9.88
CA PHE A 96 -3.80 -7.47 9.84
C PHE A 96 -2.52 -6.81 9.32
N GLY A 97 -1.51 -7.60 8.94
CA GLY A 97 -0.25 -7.08 8.48
C GLY A 97 0.57 -8.09 7.69
N VAL A 98 1.59 -7.59 7.01
CA VAL A 98 2.57 -8.37 6.26
C VAL A 98 3.94 -7.73 6.41
N ASP A 99 4.99 -8.55 6.48
CA ASP A 99 6.38 -8.13 6.40
C ASP A 99 6.97 -8.68 5.10
N LEU A 100 7.50 -7.79 4.27
CA LEU A 100 7.96 -8.07 2.92
C LEU A 100 9.48 -7.91 2.84
N ASP A 101 10.14 -8.97 2.38
CA ASP A 101 11.56 -8.92 2.07
C ASP A 101 11.83 -8.06 0.83
N ALA A 102 13.05 -7.51 0.78
CA ALA A 102 13.55 -6.81 -0.39
C ALA A 102 13.41 -7.67 -1.66
N GLY A 103 12.95 -7.05 -2.75
CA GLY A 103 12.76 -7.73 -4.03
C GLY A 103 11.42 -8.47 -4.20
N THR A 104 10.57 -8.54 -3.17
CA THR A 104 9.23 -9.13 -3.29
C THR A 104 8.32 -8.27 -4.16
N TRP A 105 7.85 -8.79 -5.30
CA TRP A 105 6.84 -8.12 -6.11
C TRP A 105 5.50 -8.14 -5.39
N HIS A 106 4.95 -6.96 -5.12
CA HIS A 106 3.69 -6.83 -4.44
C HIS A 106 2.83 -5.71 -5.04
N GLY A 107 1.52 -5.88 -4.95
CA GLY A 107 0.51 -4.90 -5.29
C GLY A 107 -0.49 -4.75 -4.15
N LEU A 108 -1.04 -3.56 -4.01
CA LEU A 108 -1.98 -3.21 -2.95
C LEU A 108 -3.29 -2.72 -3.55
N VAL A 109 -4.42 -3.13 -2.98
CA VAL A 109 -5.75 -2.67 -3.39
C VAL A 109 -6.63 -2.43 -2.17
N ALA A 110 -7.32 -1.29 -2.12
CA ALA A 110 -8.28 -1.00 -1.07
C ALA A 110 -9.56 -1.83 -1.27
N LEU A 111 -9.94 -2.64 -0.29
CA LEU A 111 -11.15 -3.47 -0.35
C LEU A 111 -12.36 -2.77 0.30
N GLU A 112 -12.11 -1.80 1.17
CA GLU A 112 -13.11 -1.00 1.86
C GLU A 112 -12.73 0.50 1.84
N PRO A 113 -13.70 1.44 1.75
CA PRO A 113 -13.44 2.85 2.05
C PRO A 113 -12.86 3.03 3.46
N GLY A 114 -12.03 4.05 3.68
CA GLY A 114 -11.43 4.25 5.00
C GLY A 114 -10.27 3.32 5.31
N THR A 115 -9.69 2.67 4.29
CA THR A 115 -8.52 1.81 4.46
C THR A 115 -7.27 2.64 4.72
N VAL A 116 -6.70 2.44 5.92
CA VAL A 116 -5.47 3.09 6.36
C VAL A 116 -4.53 2.04 6.94
N PHE A 117 -3.28 2.04 6.49
CA PHE A 117 -2.24 1.17 7.01
C PHE A 117 -1.02 1.98 7.44
N PHE A 118 -0.37 1.51 8.50
CA PHE A 118 0.98 1.90 8.87
C PHE A 118 1.97 1.16 7.97
N GLU A 119 2.92 1.89 7.41
CA GLU A 119 4.05 1.36 6.68
C GLU A 119 5.32 1.74 7.41
N THR A 120 6.30 0.82 7.47
CA THR A 120 7.68 1.17 7.78
C THR A 120 8.66 0.55 6.81
N LYS A 121 9.67 1.33 6.44
CA LYS A 121 10.76 0.91 5.55
C LYS A 121 12.04 1.68 5.86
N PRO A 122 13.22 1.18 5.42
CA PRO A 122 14.45 1.94 5.47
C PRO A 122 14.31 3.31 4.78
N GLY A 123 14.74 4.36 5.46
CA GLY A 123 14.98 5.68 4.89
C GLY A 123 16.43 5.83 4.40
N PRO A 124 16.81 6.99 3.82
CA PRO A 124 15.90 8.00 3.27
C PRO A 124 15.10 7.45 2.09
N TYR A 125 14.07 8.18 1.66
CA TYR A 125 13.20 7.76 0.55
C TYR A 125 14.01 7.64 -0.74
N VAL A 126 13.88 6.49 -1.38
CA VAL A 126 14.36 6.26 -2.73
C VAL A 126 13.18 5.77 -3.55
N ALA A 127 12.86 6.50 -4.61
CA ALA A 127 11.81 6.09 -5.53
C ALA A 127 12.21 4.74 -6.18
N PRO A 128 11.26 3.80 -6.36
CA PRO A 128 11.56 2.56 -7.07
C PRO A 128 12.19 2.85 -8.44
N ALA A 129 13.32 2.21 -8.71
CA ALA A 129 13.96 2.24 -10.01
C ALA A 129 12.98 1.74 -11.09
N PRO A 130 13.15 2.10 -12.36
CA PRO A 130 12.29 1.59 -13.43
C PRO A 130 12.22 0.05 -13.48
N SER A 131 13.31 -0.65 -13.14
CA SER A 131 13.40 -2.11 -13.04
C SER A 131 12.64 -2.72 -11.84
N ASP A 132 12.25 -1.89 -10.88
CA ASP A 132 11.52 -2.26 -9.68
C ASP A 132 10.03 -1.90 -9.77
N ARG A 133 9.57 -1.51 -10.96
CA ARG A 133 8.15 -1.28 -11.29
C ARG A 133 7.70 -2.35 -12.27
N ALA A 134 6.58 -3.00 -12.00
CA ALA A 134 6.13 -4.16 -12.76
C ALA A 134 5.89 -3.83 -14.25
N PRO A 135 6.72 -4.31 -15.20
CA PRO A 135 6.59 -3.98 -16.62
C PRO A 135 5.29 -4.47 -17.26
N TRP A 136 4.63 -5.47 -16.66
CA TRP A 136 3.32 -6.00 -17.09
C TRP A 136 2.12 -5.17 -16.62
N ALA A 137 2.34 -4.14 -15.81
CA ALA A 137 1.28 -3.33 -15.23
C ALA A 137 1.32 -1.88 -15.77
N PRO A 138 0.17 -1.24 -16.02
CA PRO A 138 0.12 0.11 -16.57
C PRO A 138 0.73 1.13 -15.61
N ASP A 139 1.39 2.13 -16.18
CA ASP A 139 1.86 3.29 -15.44
C ASP A 139 0.70 4.11 -14.88
N GLU A 140 0.95 4.78 -13.76
CA GLU A 140 -0.07 5.64 -13.17
C GLU A 140 -0.44 6.79 -14.14
N GLY A 141 -1.74 6.96 -14.37
CA GLY A 141 -2.27 7.94 -15.32
C GLY A 141 -2.43 7.42 -16.75
N GLU A 142 -1.90 6.24 -17.07
CA GLU A 142 -2.13 5.61 -18.37
C GLU A 142 -3.53 4.99 -18.48
N PRO A 143 -4.05 4.80 -19.71
CA PRO A 143 -5.25 4.02 -19.94
C PRO A 143 -5.15 2.61 -19.33
N GLY A 144 -6.27 2.11 -18.81
CA GLY A 144 -6.36 0.74 -18.27
C GLY A 144 -6.01 0.59 -16.78
N THR A 145 -5.53 1.64 -16.10
CA THR A 145 -5.27 1.62 -14.65
C THR A 145 -6.51 1.26 -13.83
N GLY A 146 -7.69 1.75 -14.21
CA GLY A 146 -8.95 1.39 -13.56
C GLY A 146 -9.32 -0.09 -13.75
N ALA A 147 -9.11 -0.64 -14.95
CA ALA A 147 -9.35 -2.07 -15.20
C ALA A 147 -8.34 -2.97 -14.46
N ALA A 148 -7.08 -2.51 -14.34
CA ALA A 148 -6.05 -3.20 -13.59
C ALA A 148 -6.35 -3.19 -12.08
N GLU A 149 -6.77 -2.06 -11.50
CA GLU A 149 -7.23 -1.99 -10.10
C GLU A 149 -8.41 -2.94 -9.86
N GLU A 150 -9.40 -2.93 -10.75
CA GLU A 150 -10.56 -3.81 -10.63
C GLU A 150 -10.18 -5.29 -10.72
N ALA A 151 -9.24 -5.63 -11.60
CA ALA A 151 -8.71 -6.99 -11.72
C ALA A 151 -8.04 -7.46 -10.43
N LEU A 152 -7.23 -6.61 -9.78
CA LEU A 152 -6.66 -6.93 -8.47
C LEU A 152 -7.74 -7.08 -7.40
N ARG A 153 -8.71 -6.17 -7.35
CA ARG A 153 -9.81 -6.22 -6.37
C ARG A 153 -10.64 -7.51 -6.48
N ARG A 154 -10.90 -7.98 -7.70
CA ARG A 154 -11.66 -9.21 -7.98
C ARG A 154 -11.01 -10.48 -7.44
N LEU A 155 -9.70 -10.48 -7.16
CA LEU A 155 -9.02 -11.61 -6.51
C LEU A 155 -9.60 -11.89 -5.11
N PHE A 156 -10.16 -10.87 -4.45
CA PHE A 156 -10.65 -10.95 -3.08
C PHE A 156 -12.18 -11.13 -2.99
N GLU A 157 -12.91 -10.94 -4.09
CA GLU A 157 -14.38 -11.09 -4.12
C GLU A 157 -14.83 -12.55 -3.94
N ARG A 158 -13.95 -13.52 -4.25
CA ARG A 158 -14.23 -14.96 -4.12
C ARG A 158 -13.84 -15.55 -2.77
N ALA A 159 -13.23 -14.75 -1.88
CA ALA A 159 -12.70 -15.19 -0.60
C ALA A 159 -13.62 -14.86 0.60
N ARG A 160 -14.78 -14.22 0.38
CA ARG A 160 -15.81 -14.08 1.41
C ARG A 160 -16.59 -15.40 1.54
N PRO A 161 -16.66 -16.01 2.74
CA PRO A 161 -17.53 -17.15 2.98
C PRO A 161 -19.01 -16.80 2.79
#